data_AF-A0A8J6B3R7-F1
#
_entry.id   AF-A0A8J6B3R7-F1
#
_cell.length_a   1.000
_cell.length_b   1.000
_cell.length_c   1.000
_cell.angle_alpha   90.00
_cell.angle_beta   90.00
_cell.angle_gamma   90.00
#
_symmetry.space_group_name_H-M   'P 1'
#
loop_
_entity.id
_entity.type
_entity.pdbx_description
1 polymer ?
#
loop_
_entity_poly.entity_id
_entity_poly.type
_entity_poly.pdbx_seq_one_letter_code
_entity_poly.pdbx_strand_id
1 'polypeptide(L)'
;EMVPGPGVYRPEKCLLPSHRKPPSYSLSSRTRYRTVDQVPAPNTYSLPPVVGPHVPVKVSAPAFSLSGRTHHGGHSEDLAQTPGPAHYNQADNSSYMRRGPAYSMLGRHQTSKVEFVTPGPGAHSPEKATYHKKKAPAYSMGIRHSEYTTPLIIEVPN
;
A
#
# COMPACT_ATOMS: atom_id res chain seq x y z
N GLU A 1 -44.12 8.45 -10.18
CA GLU A 1 -44.78 8.60 -11.48
C GLU A 1 -43.76 9.10 -12.50
N MET A 2 -43.61 8.43 -13.64
CA MET A 2 -42.53 8.74 -14.61
C MET A 2 -43.11 9.58 -15.74
N VAL A 3 -42.80 10.88 -15.72
CA VAL A 3 -43.20 11.80 -16.79
C VAL A 3 -42.18 11.65 -17.92
N PRO A 4 -42.61 11.41 -19.18
CA PRO A 4 -41.70 11.28 -20.31
C PRO A 4 -40.87 12.57 -20.50
N GLY A 5 -39.57 12.40 -20.79
CA GLY A 5 -38.67 13.52 -21.06
C GLY A 5 -39.05 14.31 -22.33
N PRO A 6 -38.61 15.58 -22.45
CA PRO A 6 -38.89 16.41 -23.62
C PRO A 6 -38.37 15.74 -24.90
N GLY A 7 -39.21 15.68 -25.94
CA GLY A 7 -38.90 15.00 -27.22
C GLY A 7 -39.33 13.53 -27.32
N VAL A 8 -39.75 12.91 -26.21
CA VAL A 8 -40.31 11.54 -26.19
C VAL A 8 -41.83 11.54 -26.42
N TYR A 9 -42.50 12.66 -26.16
CA TYR A 9 -43.91 12.85 -26.50
C TYR A 9 -44.11 12.83 -28.01
N ARG A 10 -44.81 11.79 -28.50
CA ARG A 10 -45.27 11.69 -29.89
C ARG A 10 -46.79 11.55 -29.91
N PRO A 11 -47.52 12.64 -29.61
CA PRO A 11 -48.98 12.60 -29.55
C PRO A 11 -49.59 12.26 -30.91
N GLU A 12 -48.91 12.53 -32.03
CA GLU A 12 -49.40 12.14 -33.36
C GLU A 12 -49.52 10.62 -33.57
N LYS A 13 -48.79 9.81 -32.78
CA LYS A 13 -48.89 8.34 -32.83
C LYS A 13 -50.04 7.79 -31.97
N CYS A 14 -50.57 8.62 -31.09
CA CYS A 14 -51.71 8.30 -30.25
C CYS A 14 -53.00 8.71 -30.97
N LEU A 15 -53.65 7.73 -31.62
CA LEU A 15 -54.94 7.96 -32.28
C LEU A 15 -55.99 8.41 -31.24
N LEU A 16 -56.77 9.44 -31.58
CA LEU A 16 -57.83 10.01 -30.73
C LEU A 16 -58.84 8.91 -30.30
N PRO A 17 -59.33 8.93 -29.05
CA PRO A 17 -60.27 7.92 -28.54
C PRO A 17 -61.59 7.78 -29.33
N SER A 18 -61.95 8.79 -30.13
CA SER A 18 -63.16 8.83 -30.95
C SER A 18 -63.06 8.09 -32.29
N HIS A 19 -61.88 7.58 -32.67
CA HIS A 19 -61.71 6.82 -33.91
C HIS A 19 -61.94 5.32 -33.68
N ARG A 20 -62.93 4.74 -34.39
CA ARG A 20 -63.11 3.28 -34.44
C ARG A 20 -61.89 2.62 -35.06
N LYS A 21 -61.35 1.60 -34.39
CA LYS A 21 -60.27 0.74 -34.91
C LYS A 21 -60.81 -0.66 -35.17
N PRO A 22 -60.31 -1.37 -36.19
CA PRO A 22 -60.56 -2.79 -36.31
C PRO A 22 -59.95 -3.55 -35.12
N PRO A 23 -60.54 -4.68 -34.70
CA PRO A 23 -59.99 -5.49 -33.61
C PRO A 23 -58.58 -5.97 -33.96
N SER A 24 -57.65 -5.81 -33.02
CA SER A 24 -56.28 -6.33 -33.13
C SER A 24 -56.19 -7.63 -32.36
N TYR A 25 -56.03 -8.74 -33.08
CA TYR A 25 -55.87 -10.07 -32.49
C TYR A 25 -54.39 -10.44 -32.49
N SER A 26 -53.81 -10.68 -31.31
CA SER A 26 -52.48 -11.28 -31.19
C SER A 26 -52.63 -12.80 -31.10
N LEU A 27 -52.05 -13.54 -32.05
CA LEU A 27 -52.09 -15.01 -32.07
C LEU A 27 -51.15 -15.69 -31.06
N SER A 28 -50.39 -14.92 -30.29
CA SER A 28 -49.40 -15.45 -29.34
C SER A 28 -49.93 -15.35 -27.91
N SER A 29 -49.94 -16.49 -27.21
CA SER A 29 -50.10 -16.53 -25.75
C SER A 29 -48.88 -15.87 -25.10
N ARG A 30 -49.14 -14.97 -24.15
CA ARG A 30 -48.10 -14.43 -23.27
C ARG A 30 -47.95 -15.40 -22.11
N THR A 31 -47.10 -16.42 -22.27
CA THR A 31 -46.79 -17.34 -21.19
C THR A 31 -46.10 -16.56 -20.06
N ARG A 32 -46.78 -16.48 -18.92
CA ARG A 32 -46.22 -15.90 -17.69
C ARG A 32 -45.09 -16.82 -17.21
N TYR A 33 -43.88 -16.27 -17.18
CA TYR A 33 -42.71 -16.75 -16.44
C TYR A 33 -42.18 -18.15 -16.82
N ARG A 34 -41.22 -18.20 -17.74
CA ARG A 34 -40.12 -19.17 -17.62
C ARG A 34 -38.96 -18.42 -16.97
N THR A 35 -38.81 -18.60 -15.67
CA THR A 35 -37.68 -18.08 -14.90
C THR A 35 -36.44 -18.88 -15.32
N VAL A 36 -35.72 -18.38 -16.33
CA VAL A 36 -34.38 -18.79 -16.75
C VAL A 36 -34.20 -20.31 -16.89
N ASP A 37 -34.19 -20.80 -18.14
CA ASP A 37 -33.73 -22.17 -18.39
C ASP A 37 -32.32 -22.34 -17.80
N GLN A 38 -32.16 -23.30 -16.88
CA GLN A 38 -30.86 -23.64 -16.26
C GLN A 38 -29.85 -24.13 -17.30
N VAL A 39 -30.34 -24.53 -18.47
CA VAL A 39 -29.54 -24.97 -19.59
C VAL A 39 -29.40 -23.78 -20.55
N PRO A 40 -28.18 -23.28 -20.79
CA PRO A 40 -27.99 -22.24 -21.79
C PRO A 40 -28.51 -22.73 -23.16
N ALA A 41 -28.97 -21.79 -23.99
CA ALA A 41 -29.39 -22.15 -25.32
C ALA A 41 -28.23 -22.84 -26.08
N PRO A 42 -28.50 -23.72 -27.05
CA PRO A 42 -27.44 -24.43 -27.76
C PRO A 42 -26.40 -23.52 -28.44
N ASN A 43 -26.75 -22.26 -28.74
CA ASN A 43 -25.82 -21.28 -29.30
C ASN A 43 -25.00 -20.49 -28.26
N THR A 44 -25.22 -20.69 -26.96
CA THR A 44 -24.62 -19.86 -25.89
C THR A 44 -23.32 -20.47 -25.34
N TYR A 45 -23.00 -21.71 -25.70
CA TYR A 45 -21.73 -22.34 -25.33
C TYR A 45 -20.57 -21.68 -26.10
N SER A 46 -19.71 -20.97 -25.38
CA SER A 46 -18.43 -20.49 -25.90
C SER A 46 -17.31 -21.38 -25.39
N LEU A 47 -16.37 -21.75 -26.27
CA LEU A 47 -15.19 -22.50 -25.87
C LEU A 47 -14.23 -21.58 -25.09
N PRO A 48 -13.51 -22.09 -24.07
CA PRO A 48 -12.45 -21.33 -23.41
C PRO A 48 -11.37 -20.87 -24.41
N PRO A 49 -10.80 -19.66 -24.26
CA PRO A 49 -9.74 -19.18 -25.13
C PRO A 49 -8.48 -20.05 -25.00
N VAL A 50 -7.86 -20.44 -26.12
CA VAL A 50 -6.64 -21.28 -26.17
C VAL A 50 -5.35 -20.44 -26.24
N VAL A 51 -5.48 -19.14 -25.98
CA VAL A 51 -4.38 -18.17 -25.96
C VAL A 51 -4.35 -17.54 -24.58
N GLY A 52 -3.20 -17.62 -23.91
CA GLY A 52 -3.01 -17.07 -22.58
C GLY A 52 -3.17 -18.09 -21.46
N PRO A 53 -2.96 -17.66 -20.21
CA PRO A 53 -3.02 -18.57 -19.08
C PRO A 53 -4.47 -19.02 -18.88
N HIS A 54 -4.66 -20.32 -18.67
CA HIS A 54 -5.88 -20.94 -18.14
C HIS A 54 -6.82 -21.65 -19.15
N VAL A 55 -6.34 -22.79 -19.69
CA VAL A 55 -7.23 -23.90 -20.09
C VAL A 55 -6.78 -25.16 -19.34
N PRO A 56 -7.55 -25.69 -18.37
CA PRO A 56 -7.13 -26.85 -17.58
C PRO A 56 -7.08 -28.16 -18.38
N VAL A 57 -7.73 -28.20 -19.55
CA VAL A 57 -7.91 -29.42 -20.34
C VAL A 57 -6.88 -29.56 -21.47
N LYS A 58 -6.19 -28.47 -21.87
CA LYS A 58 -5.30 -28.46 -23.05
C LYS A 58 -4.13 -27.50 -22.85
N VAL A 59 -3.01 -27.80 -23.51
CA VAL A 59 -1.85 -26.89 -23.57
C VAL A 59 -2.26 -25.61 -24.29
N SER A 60 -2.02 -24.45 -23.67
CA SER A 60 -2.29 -23.13 -24.22
C SER A 60 -0.99 -22.46 -24.68
N ALA A 61 -1.05 -21.69 -25.76
CA ALA A 61 0.08 -20.90 -26.22
C ALA A 61 0.31 -19.69 -25.30
N PRO A 62 1.57 -19.26 -25.09
CA PRO A 62 1.85 -18.08 -24.28
C PRO A 62 1.24 -16.83 -24.93
N ALA A 63 0.60 -15.98 -24.10
CA ALA A 63 0.11 -14.68 -24.52
C ALA A 63 1.07 -13.60 -24.03
N PHE A 64 1.94 -13.13 -24.94
CA PHE A 64 2.82 -12.00 -24.65
C PHE A 64 2.09 -10.69 -24.98
N SER A 65 2.12 -9.76 -24.03
CA SER A 65 1.75 -8.37 -24.32
C SER A 65 3.02 -7.54 -24.47
N LEU A 66 3.05 -6.68 -25.48
CA LEU A 66 4.02 -5.59 -25.54
C LEU A 66 3.44 -4.48 -24.67
N SER A 67 4.09 -4.16 -23.57
CA SER A 67 3.74 -2.96 -22.79
C SER A 67 3.87 -1.73 -23.70
N GLY A 68 2.90 -0.82 -23.62
CA GLY A 68 2.95 0.44 -24.36
C GLY A 68 4.13 1.31 -23.93
N ARG A 69 4.44 2.34 -24.73
CA ARG A 69 5.45 3.35 -24.36
C ARG A 69 5.03 3.98 -23.03
N THR A 70 5.94 4.00 -22.05
CA THR A 70 5.71 4.72 -20.80
C THR A 70 5.57 6.20 -21.09
N HIS A 71 4.57 6.86 -20.50
CA HIS A 71 4.34 8.30 -20.68
C HIS A 71 5.49 9.16 -20.08
N HIS A 72 6.26 8.56 -19.18
CA HIS A 72 7.56 9.06 -18.79
C HIS A 72 8.58 8.50 -19.77
N GLY A 73 9.10 9.40 -20.60
CA GLY A 73 10.16 9.07 -21.53
C GLY A 73 11.33 8.41 -20.81
N GLY A 74 11.92 7.41 -21.44
CA GLY A 74 13.09 6.74 -20.86
C GLY A 74 14.24 7.73 -20.64
N HIS A 75 15.32 7.29 -20.01
CA HIS A 75 16.53 8.10 -19.82
C HIS A 75 17.13 8.64 -21.14
N SER A 76 16.74 8.08 -22.29
CA SER A 76 17.09 8.61 -23.63
C SER A 76 16.24 9.80 -24.07
N GLU A 77 15.04 9.96 -23.51
CA GLU A 77 14.07 11.01 -23.84
C GLU A 77 14.08 12.12 -22.78
N ASP A 78 14.23 11.79 -21.49
CA ASP A 78 14.38 12.76 -20.39
C ASP A 78 15.86 12.88 -19.96
N LEU A 79 16.56 13.85 -20.58
CA LEU A 79 17.96 14.13 -20.28
C LEU A 79 18.20 14.56 -18.81
N ALA A 80 17.15 15.01 -18.10
CA ALA A 80 17.27 15.35 -16.69
C ALA A 80 17.45 14.09 -15.80
N GLN A 81 17.02 12.92 -16.26
CA GLN A 81 17.22 11.65 -15.57
C GLN A 81 18.59 11.02 -15.87
N THR A 82 19.28 11.47 -16.92
CA THR A 82 20.63 10.99 -17.20
C THR A 82 21.63 11.63 -16.23
N PRO A 83 22.34 10.84 -15.41
CA PRO A 83 23.40 11.36 -14.56
C PRO A 83 24.48 12.03 -15.42
N GLY A 84 24.80 13.28 -15.10
CA GLY A 84 25.89 14.01 -15.76
C GLY A 84 27.26 13.35 -15.50
N PRO A 85 28.32 13.76 -16.23
CA PRO A 85 29.64 13.13 -16.14
C PRO A 85 30.26 13.14 -14.74
N ALA A 86 29.87 14.08 -13.87
CA ALA A 86 30.33 14.19 -12.48
C ALA A 86 29.37 13.57 -11.45
N HIS A 87 28.27 12.94 -11.87
CA HIS A 87 27.26 12.36 -10.96
C HIS A 87 27.65 10.95 -10.47
N TYR A 88 28.50 10.25 -11.21
CA TYR A 88 28.94 8.91 -10.81
C TYR A 88 29.90 8.99 -9.63
N ASN A 89 29.50 8.38 -8.52
CA ASN A 89 30.41 8.18 -7.39
C ASN A 89 31.53 7.21 -7.78
N GLN A 90 32.76 7.56 -7.46
CA GLN A 90 33.88 6.64 -7.59
C GLN A 90 33.69 5.47 -6.62
N ALA A 91 33.76 4.24 -7.13
CA ALA A 91 33.78 3.05 -6.28
C ALA A 91 35.02 3.10 -5.39
N ASP A 92 34.89 2.72 -4.11
CA ASP A 92 36.05 2.61 -3.23
C ASP A 92 36.98 1.52 -3.78
N ASN A 93 38.22 1.91 -4.13
CA ASN A 93 39.24 0.99 -4.66
C ASN A 93 39.53 -0.17 -3.69
N SER A 94 39.20 -0.04 -2.40
CA SER A 94 39.32 -1.12 -1.43
C SER A 94 38.34 -2.29 -1.66
N SER A 95 37.34 -2.12 -2.53
CA SER A 95 36.39 -3.18 -2.90
C SER A 95 36.98 -4.26 -3.80
N TYR A 96 37.94 -3.92 -4.66
CA TYR A 96 38.56 -4.85 -5.61
C TYR A 96 40.09 -4.95 -5.49
N MET A 97 40.74 -4.06 -4.73
CA MET A 97 42.16 -4.14 -4.41
C MET A 97 42.37 -4.17 -2.90
N ARG A 98 43.48 -4.79 -2.47
CA ARG A 98 43.89 -4.71 -1.06
C ARG A 98 44.21 -3.27 -0.72
N ARG A 99 43.49 -2.72 0.27
CA ARG A 99 43.72 -1.38 0.79
C ARG A 99 45.11 -1.32 1.45
N GLY A 100 45.90 -0.31 1.08
CA GLY A 100 47.16 -0.02 1.76
C GLY A 100 46.94 0.39 3.23
N PRO A 101 47.97 0.31 4.08
CA PRO A 101 47.88 0.73 5.48
C PRO A 101 47.55 2.22 5.58
N ALA A 102 46.56 2.56 6.42
CA ALA A 102 46.14 3.93 6.66
C ALA A 102 46.68 4.43 8.01
N TYR A 103 47.70 5.29 7.96
CA TYR A 103 48.34 5.86 9.15
C TYR A 103 47.62 7.14 9.60
N SER A 104 47.49 7.34 10.91
CA SER A 104 47.06 8.59 11.52
C SER A 104 48.07 8.97 12.60
N MET A 105 48.45 10.25 12.69
CA MET A 105 49.39 10.73 13.71
C MET A 105 48.80 10.70 15.13
N LEU A 106 47.47 10.69 15.23
CA LEU A 106 46.73 10.55 16.49
C LEU A 106 46.09 9.16 16.53
N GLY A 107 46.01 8.58 17.74
CA GLY A 107 45.28 7.34 17.96
C GLY A 107 43.83 7.49 17.54
N ARG A 108 43.32 6.56 16.72
CA ARG A 108 41.88 6.41 16.48
C ARG A 108 41.25 5.83 17.75
N HIS A 109 41.08 6.66 18.77
CA HIS A 109 40.16 6.33 19.84
C HIS A 109 38.78 6.32 19.21
N GLN A 110 38.15 5.14 19.12
CA GLN A 110 36.70 5.11 19.05
C GLN A 110 36.25 5.85 20.29
N THR A 111 35.79 7.09 20.14
CA THR A 111 35.09 7.75 21.22
C THR A 111 33.87 6.89 21.46
N SER A 112 33.93 6.06 22.51
CA SER A 112 32.70 5.62 23.12
C SER A 112 31.94 6.92 23.36
N LYS A 113 30.75 7.03 22.77
CA LYS A 113 29.79 8.08 23.11
C LYS A 113 29.33 7.80 24.55
N VAL A 114 30.25 7.79 25.50
CA VAL A 114 29.90 8.15 26.86
C VAL A 114 29.56 9.62 26.70
N GLU A 115 28.27 9.89 26.56
CA GLU A 115 27.72 11.22 26.75
C GLU A 115 28.21 11.64 28.13
N PHE A 116 29.35 12.32 28.18
CA PHE A 116 29.76 13.06 29.34
C PHE A 116 28.70 14.15 29.44
N VAL A 117 27.63 13.87 30.19
CA VAL A 117 26.61 14.84 30.57
C VAL A 117 27.25 15.74 31.64
N THR A 118 28.31 16.45 31.26
CA THR A 118 28.74 17.61 32.02
C THR A 118 27.66 18.65 31.82
N PRO A 119 26.86 18.98 32.85
CA PRO A 119 25.85 20.01 32.73
C PRO A 119 26.53 21.30 32.24
N GLY A 120 25.91 21.98 31.28
CA GLY A 120 26.40 23.27 30.84
C GLY A 120 26.42 24.30 31.97
N PRO A 121 27.08 25.46 31.80
CA PRO A 121 27.26 26.46 32.85
C PRO A 121 25.95 26.98 33.48
N GLY A 122 24.80 26.84 32.82
CA GLY A 122 23.47 27.17 33.35
C GLY A 122 22.62 26.00 33.87
N ALA A 123 23.09 24.76 33.73
CA ALA A 123 22.38 23.56 34.20
C ALA A 123 22.76 23.15 35.64
N HIS A 124 23.73 23.83 36.24
CA HIS A 124 24.04 23.66 37.66
C HIS A 124 23.02 24.41 38.53
N SER A 125 22.32 23.70 39.42
CA SER A 125 21.45 24.31 40.45
C SER A 125 21.99 24.03 41.86
N PRO A 126 23.05 24.72 42.32
CA PRO A 126 23.64 24.50 43.64
C PRO A 126 22.64 24.79 44.78
N GLU A 127 21.65 25.65 44.54
CA GLU A 127 20.56 25.93 45.48
C GLU A 127 19.73 24.68 45.86
N LYS A 128 19.67 23.67 44.98
CA LYS A 128 18.98 22.39 45.21
C LYS A 128 19.85 21.39 45.97
N ALA A 129 21.15 21.66 46.16
CA ALA A 129 22.05 20.79 46.90
C ALA A 129 21.86 20.97 48.41
N THR A 130 20.91 20.24 48.99
CA THR A 130 20.63 20.29 50.44
C THR A 130 21.39 19.25 51.25
N TYR A 131 22.28 18.45 50.65
CA TYR A 131 23.01 17.38 51.34
C TYR A 131 23.86 17.89 52.51
N HIS A 132 24.44 19.09 52.39
CA HIS A 132 25.25 19.71 53.45
C HIS A 132 24.42 20.36 54.56
N LYS A 133 23.08 20.44 54.41
CA LYS A 133 22.19 21.08 55.38
C LYS A 133 21.66 20.02 56.35
N LYS A 134 21.52 20.39 57.62
CA LYS A 134 20.86 19.54 58.62
C LYS A 134 19.41 19.30 58.18
N LYS A 135 19.07 18.05 57.88
CA LYS A 135 17.72 17.61 57.50
C LYS A 135 17.27 16.54 58.50
N ALA A 136 16.00 16.58 58.90
CA ALA A 136 15.43 15.49 59.67
C ALA A 136 15.53 14.16 58.88
N PRO A 137 15.82 13.03 59.52
CA PRO A 137 15.89 11.75 58.85
C PRO A 137 14.56 11.45 58.13
N ALA A 138 14.66 11.10 56.84
CA ALA A 138 13.52 10.65 56.06
C ALA A 138 13.42 9.13 56.17
N TYR A 139 12.41 8.64 56.87
CA TYR A 139 12.14 7.22 57.00
C TYR A 139 11.11 6.81 55.94
N SER A 140 11.32 5.67 55.29
CA SER A 140 10.31 5.00 54.47
C SER A 140 9.94 3.66 55.12
N MET A 141 8.64 3.44 55.31
CA MET A 141 8.08 2.17 55.81
C MET A 141 7.67 1.28 54.64
N GLY A 142 8.57 1.08 53.69
CA GLY A 142 8.35 0.23 52.52
C GLY A 142 9.15 -1.06 52.63
N ILE A 143 8.56 -2.19 52.23
CA ILE A 143 9.30 -3.44 52.06
C ILE A 143 10.36 -3.18 50.98
N ARG A 144 11.64 -3.24 51.36
CA ARG A 144 12.74 -3.22 50.39
C ARG A 144 12.89 -4.64 49.87
N HIS A 145 12.38 -4.89 48.67
CA HIS A 145 12.57 -6.16 48.00
C HIS A 145 14.07 -6.36 47.77
N SER A 146 14.57 -7.59 47.87
CA SER A 146 15.99 -7.86 47.58
C SER A 146 16.29 -7.47 46.13
N GLU A 147 17.51 -7.02 45.84
CA GLU A 147 17.99 -6.75 44.47
C GLU A 147 17.89 -8.01 43.58
N TYR A 148 17.79 -9.18 44.20
CA TYR A 148 17.61 -10.49 43.56
C TYR A 148 16.13 -10.89 43.36
N THR A 149 15.21 -9.93 43.37
CA THR A 149 13.81 -10.22 43.04
C THR A 149 13.69 -10.49 41.56
N THR A 150 13.37 -11.74 41.20
CA THR A 150 13.13 -12.13 39.83
C THR A 150 11.80 -11.53 39.34
N PRO A 151 11.75 -10.90 38.15
CA PRO A 151 10.47 -10.49 37.58
C PRO A 151 9.66 -11.72 37.21
N LEU A 152 8.37 -11.72 37.56
CA LEU A 152 7.45 -12.78 37.22
C LEU A 152 7.12 -12.66 35.73
N ILE A 153 7.69 -13.56 34.91
CA ILE A 153 7.46 -13.62 33.48
C ILE A 153 6.16 -14.42 33.26
N ILE A 154 5.10 -13.73 32.83
CA ILE A 154 3.85 -14.37 32.42
C ILE A 154 3.88 -14.48 30.91
N GLU A 155 3.91 -15.69 30.38
CA GLU A 155 3.69 -15.94 28.97
C GLU A 155 2.20 -15.76 28.68
N VAL A 156 1.85 -14.69 27.97
CA VAL A 156 0.50 -14.49 27.45
C VAL A 156 0.44 -15.17 26.08
N PRO A 157 -0.41 -16.19 25.88
CA PRO A 157 -0.60 -16.77 24.56
C PRO A 157 -1.31 -15.76 23.64
N ASN A 158 -0.80 -15.66 22.40
CA ASN A 158 -1.32 -14.78 21.34
C ASN A 158 -2.77 -15.10 20.96
#